data_AF-A0A2K6KNS2-F1
#
_entry.id   AF-A0A2K6KNS2-F1
#
_cell.length_a   1.000
_cell.length_b   1.000
_cell.length_c   1.000
_cell.angle_alpha   90.00
_cell.angle_beta   90.00
_cell.angle_gamma   90.00
#
_symmetry.space_group_name_H-M   'P 1'
#
loop_
_entity.id
_entity.type
_entity.pdbx_description
1 polymer ?
#
loop_
_entity_poly.entity_id
_entity_poly.type
_entity_poly.pdbx_seq_one_letter_code
_entity_poly.pdbx_strand_id
1 'polypeptide(L)'
;MADKEAAFDDAVEERVIHKEYKIWKKNTPFLYDLVMTQALEWPSLTAQWLPGVTRPEGKDFSIHRLVLGMLTLDCDASYYDSEKGEFGGFHSVSGKLKRN
;
A
#
# COMPACT_ATOMS: atom_id res chain seq x y z
N MET A 1 -9.59 -22.86 27.22
CA MET A 1 -9.70 -21.67 28.08
C MET A 1 -8.76 -20.58 27.58
N ALA A 2 -7.51 -20.91 27.24
CA ALA A 2 -6.55 -19.99 26.60
C ALA A 2 -7.06 -19.31 25.30
N ASP A 3 -7.73 -20.04 24.40
CA ASP A 3 -8.20 -19.46 23.12
C ASP A 3 -9.30 -18.40 23.28
N LYS A 4 -10.05 -18.43 24.40
CA LYS A 4 -11.11 -17.45 24.69
C LYS A 4 -10.56 -16.15 25.28
N GLU A 5 -9.47 -16.22 26.05
CA GLU A 5 -8.77 -15.04 26.55
C GLU A 5 -8.02 -14.35 25.41
N ALA A 6 -7.32 -15.11 24.56
CA ALA A 6 -6.64 -14.57 23.38
C ALA A 6 -7.60 -13.83 22.42
N ALA A 7 -8.80 -14.36 22.18
CA ALA A 7 -9.80 -13.71 21.35
C ALA A 7 -10.40 -12.44 21.99
N PHE A 8 -10.41 -12.35 23.33
CA PHE A 8 -10.90 -11.17 24.03
C PHE A 8 -9.87 -10.04 23.99
N ASP A 9 -8.58 -10.37 24.17
CA ASP A 9 -7.48 -9.41 24.05
C ASP A 9 -7.39 -8.84 22.63
N ASP A 10 -7.52 -9.68 21.59
CA ASP A 10 -7.50 -9.25 20.18
C ASP A 10 -8.66 -8.27 19.87
N ALA A 11 -9.86 -8.52 20.42
CA ALA A 11 -11.01 -7.64 20.25
C ALA A 11 -10.84 -6.29 20.99
N VAL A 12 -10.10 -6.26 22.10
CA VAL A 12 -9.76 -5.00 22.80
C VAL A 12 -8.70 -4.24 22.01
N GLU A 13 -7.69 -4.93 21.51
CA GLU A 13 -6.61 -4.35 20.70
C GLU A 13 -7.15 -3.73 19.42
N GLU A 14 -8.02 -4.43 18.68
CA GLU A 14 -8.65 -3.92 17.46
C GLU A 14 -9.43 -2.61 17.71
N ARG A 15 -10.12 -2.52 18.86
CA ARG A 15 -10.85 -1.28 19.25
C ARG A 15 -9.91 -0.12 19.52
N VAL A 16 -8.76 -0.40 20.14
CA VAL A 16 -7.73 0.62 20.40
C VAL A 16 -7.13 1.09 19.08
N ILE A 17 -6.69 0.15 18.23
CA ILE A 17 -6.14 0.44 16.89
C ILE A 17 -7.11 1.31 16.08
N HIS A 18 -8.39 0.95 16.06
CA HIS A 18 -9.40 1.71 15.32
C HIS A 18 -9.61 3.13 15.87
N LYS A 19 -9.55 3.31 17.18
CA LYS A 19 -9.67 4.63 17.83
C LYS A 19 -8.45 5.51 17.52
N GLU A 20 -7.25 4.95 17.59
CA GLU A 20 -6.01 5.66 17.30
C GLU A 20 -5.92 6.04 15.81
N TYR A 21 -6.28 5.14 14.91
CA TYR A 21 -6.35 5.43 13.47
C TYR A 21 -7.30 6.60 13.17
N LYS A 22 -8.47 6.65 13.85
CA LYS A 22 -9.41 7.78 13.71
C LYS A 22 -8.82 9.10 14.18
N ILE A 23 -8.05 9.11 15.26
CA ILE A 23 -7.37 10.32 15.75
C ILE A 23 -6.29 10.75 14.77
N TRP A 24 -5.44 9.82 14.34
CA TRP A 24 -4.41 10.07 13.33
C TRP A 24 -5.00 10.67 12.04
N LYS A 25 -6.12 10.11 11.56
CA LYS A 25 -6.80 10.60 10.36
C LYS A 25 -7.32 12.03 10.51
N LYS A 26 -7.81 12.41 11.69
CA LYS A 26 -8.20 13.80 12.00
C LYS A 26 -7.00 14.76 12.02
N ASN A 27 -5.85 14.28 12.48
CA ASN A 27 -4.63 15.09 12.60
C ASN A 27 -3.79 15.13 11.31
N THR A 28 -4.08 14.25 10.34
CA THR A 28 -3.31 14.11 9.10
C THR A 28 -3.06 15.43 8.35
N PRO A 29 -4.03 16.35 8.18
CA PRO A 29 -3.81 17.61 7.48
C PRO A 29 -2.80 18.55 8.17
N PHE A 30 -2.53 18.35 9.46
CA PHE A 30 -1.55 19.12 10.22
C PHE A 30 -0.17 18.46 10.25
N LEU A 31 -0.10 17.16 9.95
CA LEU A 31 1.12 16.35 10.10
C LEU A 31 1.84 16.11 8.78
N TYR A 32 1.11 16.02 7.66
CA TYR A 32 1.65 15.62 6.37
C TYR A 32 1.14 16.54 5.26
N ASP A 33 2.04 16.97 4.38
CA ASP A 33 1.67 17.72 3.16
C ASP A 33 0.94 16.84 2.14
N LEU A 34 1.18 15.52 2.20
CA LEU A 34 0.54 14.54 1.35
C LEU A 34 0.44 13.19 2.04
N VAL A 35 -0.75 12.60 1.99
CA VAL A 35 -0.99 11.20 2.33
C VAL A 35 -1.75 10.54 1.19
N MET A 36 -1.21 9.43 0.69
CA MET A 36 -1.88 8.57 -0.28
C MET A 36 -2.14 7.23 0.36
N THR A 37 -3.39 6.75 0.27
CA THR A 37 -3.78 5.43 0.79
C THR A 37 -4.38 4.62 -0.34
N GLN A 38 -3.92 3.38 -0.49
CA GLN A 38 -4.42 2.45 -1.50
C GLN A 38 -4.65 1.10 -0.85
N ALA A 39 -5.88 0.60 -0.96
CA ALA A 39 -6.19 -0.78 -0.62
C ALA A 39 -5.71 -1.66 -1.78
N LEU A 40 -4.71 -2.49 -1.51
CA LEU A 40 -4.23 -3.49 -2.45
C LEU A 40 -5.13 -4.73 -2.35
N GLU A 41 -5.23 -5.47 -3.45
CA GLU A 41 -5.95 -6.75 -3.47
C GLU A 41 -5.28 -7.78 -2.56
N TRP A 42 -3.94 -7.74 -2.51
CA TRP A 42 -3.13 -8.66 -1.72
C TRP A 42 -2.08 -7.93 -0.88
N PRO A 43 -1.73 -8.46 0.31
CA PRO A 43 -0.67 -7.88 1.12
C PRO A 43 0.67 -7.97 0.38
N SER A 44 1.37 -6.85 0.32
CA SER A 44 2.73 -6.79 -0.23
C SER A 44 3.74 -6.89 0.91
N LEU A 45 4.75 -7.74 0.76
CA LEU A 45 5.83 -7.92 1.73
C LEU A 45 7.00 -6.97 1.46
N THR A 46 7.16 -6.50 0.23
CA THR A 46 8.22 -5.56 -0.16
C THR A 46 7.64 -4.37 -0.92
N ALA A 47 8.24 -3.19 -0.72
CA ALA A 47 7.90 -1.98 -1.46
C ALA A 47 9.19 -1.23 -1.84
N GLN A 48 9.42 -1.03 -3.14
CA GLN A 48 10.62 -0.36 -3.65
C GLN A 48 10.29 0.63 -4.75
N TRP A 49 10.78 1.86 -4.62
CA TRP A 49 10.66 2.87 -5.67
C TRP A 49 11.59 2.54 -6.82
N LEU A 50 11.08 2.63 -8.05
CA LEU A 50 11.92 2.53 -9.24
C LEU A 50 12.54 3.88 -9.59
N PRO A 51 13.81 3.89 -10.03
CA PRO A 51 14.41 5.08 -10.61
C PRO A 51 13.71 5.41 -11.93
N GLY A 52 13.28 6.66 -12.10
CA GLY A 52 12.58 7.12 -13.29
C GLY A 52 11.30 7.87 -12.94
N VAL A 53 11.43 9.18 -12.76
CA VAL A 53 10.29 10.08 -12.56
C VAL A 53 9.87 10.63 -13.91
N THR A 54 8.65 10.33 -14.35
CA THR A 54 8.12 10.88 -15.60
C THR A 54 7.30 12.12 -15.30
N ARG A 55 7.66 13.26 -15.89
CA ARG A 55 6.91 14.52 -15.80
C ARG A 55 6.30 14.81 -17.18
N PRO A 56 5.00 14.53 -17.39
CA PRO A 56 4.35 14.87 -18.65
C PRO A 56 4.32 16.39 -18.83
N GLU A 57 4.70 16.86 -20.03
CA GLU A 57 4.70 18.29 -20.37
C GLU A 57 3.30 18.88 -20.22
N GLY A 58 3.20 20.03 -19.53
CA GLY A 58 1.94 20.75 -19.32
C GLY A 58 1.03 20.21 -18.21
N LYS A 59 1.51 19.32 -17.32
CA LYS A 59 0.72 18.83 -16.17
C LYS A 59 1.47 19.00 -14.85
N ASP A 60 0.73 19.36 -13.79
CA ASP A 60 1.28 19.62 -12.45
C ASP A 60 1.54 18.34 -11.62
N PHE A 61 1.74 17.19 -12.26
CA PHE A 61 1.98 15.95 -11.54
C PHE A 61 3.20 15.18 -12.06
N SER A 62 3.93 14.56 -11.14
CA SER A 62 4.94 13.57 -11.46
C SER A 62 4.38 12.16 -11.32
N ILE A 63 4.74 11.29 -12.27
CA ILE A 63 4.43 9.86 -12.20
C ILE A 63 5.63 9.18 -11.58
N HIS A 64 5.38 8.53 -10.44
CA HIS A 64 6.34 7.67 -9.77
C HIS A 64 5.86 6.22 -9.84
N ARG A 65 6.80 5.30 -10.04
CA ARG A 65 6.54 3.86 -10.05
C ARG A 65 7.08 3.22 -8.79
N LEU A 66 6.23 2.43 -8.14
CA LEU A 66 6.56 1.61 -6.98
C LEU A 66 6.36 0.15 -7.36
N VAL A 67 7.37 -0.68 -7.10
CA VAL A 67 7.28 -2.13 -7.20
C VAL A 67 6.88 -2.68 -5.84
N LEU A 68 5.83 -3.47 -5.83
CA LEU A 68 5.32 -4.16 -4.66
C LEU A 68 5.48 -5.67 -4.87
N GLY A 69 6.22 -6.34 -4.00
CA GLY A 69 6.40 -7.79 -4.07
C GLY A 69 5.44 -8.52 -3.13
N MET A 70 4.79 -9.56 -3.65
CA MET A 70 4.12 -10.60 -2.87
C MET A 70 5.08 -11.77 -2.69
N LEU A 71 5.39 -12.12 -1.43
CA LEU A 71 6.00 -13.40 -1.12
C LEU A 71 4.87 -14.40 -0.88
N THR A 72 4.32 -14.95 -1.95
CA THR A 72 3.53 -16.17 -1.86
C THR A 72 4.44 -17.29 -2.32
N LEU A 73 4.83 -18.15 -1.36
CA LEU A 73 5.51 -19.43 -1.64
C LEU A 73 4.75 -20.32 -2.65
N ASP A 74 3.50 -19.96 -2.99
CA ASP A 74 2.58 -20.61 -3.93
C ASP A 74 2.28 -19.81 -5.21
N CYS A 75 2.85 -18.63 -5.43
CA CYS A 75 2.63 -17.90 -6.69
C CYS A 75 3.82 -18.15 -7.61
N ASP A 76 3.64 -19.11 -8.53
CA ASP A 76 4.62 -19.41 -9.58
C ASP A 76 5.07 -18.12 -10.26
N ALA A 77 6.33 -17.75 -10.06
CA ALA A 77 6.94 -16.55 -10.61
C ALA A 77 6.93 -16.50 -12.16
N SER A 78 6.50 -17.58 -12.81
CA SER A 78 6.35 -17.72 -14.26
C SER A 78 4.97 -17.32 -14.81
N TYR A 79 3.96 -17.06 -13.98
CA TYR A 79 2.67 -16.58 -14.48
C TYR A 79 2.77 -15.11 -14.88
N TYR A 80 2.69 -14.84 -16.18
CA TYR A 80 2.75 -13.51 -16.77
C TYR A 80 1.36 -13.15 -17.32
N ASP A 81 0.67 -12.22 -16.67
CA ASP A 81 -0.58 -11.67 -17.20
C ASP A 81 -0.24 -10.49 -18.13
N SER A 82 -0.32 -10.75 -19.44
CA SER A 82 -0.02 -9.77 -20.48
C SER A 82 -1.06 -8.63 -20.55
N GLU A 83 -2.25 -8.82 -19.99
CA GLU A 83 -3.29 -7.76 -20.00
C GLU A 83 -3.03 -6.71 -18.92
N LYS A 84 -2.35 -7.08 -17.84
CA LYS A 84 -2.06 -6.19 -16.70
C LYS A 84 -0.59 -5.74 -16.60
N GLY A 85 0.31 -6.37 -17.35
CA GLY A 85 1.74 -6.07 -17.27
C GLY A 85 2.36 -6.50 -15.94
N GLU A 86 1.85 -7.59 -15.37
CA GLU A 86 2.23 -8.12 -14.06
C GLU A 86 3.20 -9.29 -14.24
N PHE A 87 4.40 -9.17 -13.65
CA PHE A 87 5.35 -10.28 -13.54
C PHE A 87 5.01 -11.07 -12.29
N GLY A 88 5.03 -12.41 -12.37
CA GLY A 88 4.70 -13.31 -11.27
C GLY A 88 5.20 -12.81 -9.90
N GLY A 89 4.23 -12.50 -9.03
CA GLY A 89 4.47 -12.02 -7.67
C GLY A 89 4.76 -10.51 -7.51
N PHE A 90 4.88 -9.71 -8.57
CA PHE A 90 5.19 -8.28 -8.48
C PHE A 90 4.11 -7.41 -9.14
N HIS A 91 3.47 -6.56 -8.33
CA HIS A 91 2.56 -5.53 -8.83
C HIS A 91 3.29 -4.20 -8.96
N SER A 92 3.15 -3.53 -10.10
CA SER A 92 3.65 -2.17 -10.30
C SER A 92 2.51 -1.18 -10.10
N VAL A 93 2.60 -0.35 -9.07
CA VAL A 93 1.64 0.74 -8.83
C VAL A 93 2.24 2.05 -9.32
N SER A 94 1.50 2.75 -10.19
CA SER A 94 1.85 4.12 -10.60
C SER A 94 1.02 5.14 -9.84
N GLY A 95 1.68 6.00 -9.06
CA GLY A 95 1.03 7.12 -8.36
C GLY A 95 1.19 8.43 -9.13
N LYS A 96 0.13 9.24 -9.20
CA LYS A 96 0.21 10.64 -9.65
C LYS A 96 0.40 11.53 -8.43
N LEU A 97 1.54 12.21 -8.39
CA LEU A 97 1.89 13.13 -7.32
C LEU A 97 1.70 14.57 -7.81
N LYS A 98 0.66 15.27 -7.34
CA LYS A 98 0.49 16.72 -7.55
C LYS A 98 0.99 17.46 -6.30
N ARG A 99 1.94 18.38 -6.48
CA ARG A 99 2.35 19.33 -5.43
C ARG A 99 1.63 20.66 -5.68
N ASN A 100 1.06 21.24 -4.62
CA ASN A 100 0.54 22.61 -4.65
C ASN A 100 1.68 23.63 -4.58
#